data_AF-A0A816SJX6-F1
#
_entry.id   AF-A0A816SJX6-F1
#
_cell.length_a   1.000
_cell.length_b   1.000
_cell.length_c   1.000
_cell.angle_alpha   90.00
_cell.angle_beta   90.00
_cell.angle_gamma   90.00
#
_symmetry.space_group_name_H-M   'P 1'
#
loop_
_entity.id
_entity.type
_entity.pdbx_description
1 polymer ?
#
loop_
_entity_poly.entity_id
_entity_poly.type
_entity_poly.pdbx_seq_one_letter_code
_entity_poly.pdbx_strand_id
1 'polypeptide(L)'
;MNDLMTKSFTSYVDLKKSAMKDLESGPPDSDLEMANNTTDSSNLSSFLEEAERVKSEISLITETLSRISQYNDESKSAHKSDSVKSLRNKISNEIVSGLRKAKSIKATLEEMDRANREIRRLSGTPVYRSRVAVTNGLRKKLKEVMMEFQGLRQRMMSEYKETVERRYFTVTGERPDEEMIEKIVSDGGEEFLARAVQEHGRGKVLETVVEIQDRYDAAKEIEKSLLELHQVFLDMAVMVEAQGEQMDEIEHHVMNASHYVKDGAKELNTAKKHQRSSRKWMCIGIIVLLLIILVVIIPIITSFTSS
;
A
#
# COMPACT_ATOMS: atom_id res chain seq x y z
N MET A 1 -3.08 -14.88 3.31
CA MET A 1 -2.88 -14.08 4.54
C MET A 1 -2.79 -12.59 4.17
N ASN A 2 -3.84 -11.99 3.58
CA ASN A 2 -3.79 -10.62 3.04
C ASN A 2 -5.04 -9.76 3.34
N ASP A 3 -5.88 -10.16 4.31
CA ASP A 3 -7.24 -9.62 4.46
C ASP A 3 -7.50 -8.90 5.81
N LEU A 4 -6.44 -8.60 6.57
CA LEU A 4 -6.57 -7.88 7.85
C LEU A 4 -6.43 -6.35 7.69
N MET A 5 -5.58 -5.89 6.79
CA MET A 5 -5.32 -4.46 6.56
C MET A 5 -6.39 -3.77 5.72
N THR A 6 -7.06 -4.50 4.82
CA THR A 6 -8.16 -3.96 4.02
C THR A 6 -9.41 -3.74 4.88
N LYS A 7 -9.70 -4.65 5.82
CA LYS A 7 -10.89 -4.59 6.69
C LYS A 7 -10.85 -3.47 7.72
N SER A 8 -9.67 -3.15 8.27
CA SER A 8 -9.53 -2.00 9.17
C SER A 8 -9.76 -0.68 8.43
N PHE A 9 -9.39 -0.63 7.15
CA PHE A 9 -9.53 0.55 6.30
C PHE A 9 -10.97 0.80 5.83
N THR A 10 -11.71 -0.26 5.43
CA THR A 10 -13.14 -0.12 5.09
C THR A 10 -13.95 0.36 6.30
N SER A 11 -13.63 -0.15 7.48
CA SER A 11 -14.23 0.28 8.74
C SER A 11 -13.98 1.76 9.03
N TYR A 12 -12.86 2.33 8.57
CA TYR A 12 -12.50 3.74 8.79
C TYR A 12 -13.25 4.69 7.83
N VAL A 13 -13.37 4.31 6.55
CA VAL A 13 -14.17 5.07 5.56
C VAL A 13 -15.64 5.11 5.97
N ASP A 14 -16.16 3.99 6.47
CA ASP A 14 -17.52 3.92 7.02
C ASP A 14 -17.66 4.79 8.27
N LEU A 15 -16.64 4.82 9.15
CA LEU A 15 -16.61 5.68 10.34
C LEU A 15 -16.65 7.17 9.99
N LYS A 16 -15.85 7.57 8.98
CA LYS A 16 -15.80 8.95 8.46
C LYS A 16 -17.16 9.36 7.89
N LYS A 17 -17.83 8.45 7.18
CA LYS A 17 -19.16 8.68 6.61
C LYS A 17 -20.26 8.78 7.66
N SER A 18 -20.19 7.97 8.73
CA SER A 18 -21.13 8.08 9.86
C SER A 18 -20.91 9.35 10.68
N ALA A 19 -19.66 9.73 10.95
CA ALA A 19 -19.35 10.93 11.71
C ALA A 19 -19.83 12.23 11.02
N MET A 20 -19.70 12.31 9.69
CA MET A 20 -20.26 13.43 8.92
C MET A 20 -21.79 13.48 8.95
N LYS A 21 -22.45 12.32 8.95
CA LYS A 21 -23.92 12.23 8.99
C LYS A 21 -24.51 12.64 10.34
N ASP A 22 -23.80 12.34 11.43
CA ASP A 22 -24.23 12.70 12.79
C ASP A 22 -24.02 14.20 13.07
N LEU A 23 -23.02 14.84 12.44
CA LEU A 23 -22.80 16.29 12.51
C LEU A 23 -23.95 17.09 11.86
N GLU A 24 -24.65 16.49 10.90
CA GLU A 24 -25.78 17.10 10.19
C GLU A 24 -27.12 16.94 10.93
N SER A 25 -27.15 16.19 12.05
CA SER A 25 -28.39 15.74 12.72
C SER A 25 -28.54 16.11 14.21
N GLY A 26 -27.63 16.90 14.81
CA GLY A 26 -27.65 17.25 16.24
C GLY A 26 -28.49 18.48 16.60
N PRO A 27 -29.13 18.55 17.80
CA PRO A 27 -29.93 19.69 18.22
C PRO A 27 -29.05 20.92 18.55
N PRO A 28 -29.58 22.15 18.39
CA PRO A 28 -28.87 23.37 18.75
C PRO A 28 -29.01 23.57 20.26
N ASP A 29 -27.95 23.33 21.02
CA ASP A 29 -27.63 23.98 22.32
C ASP A 29 -26.68 23.07 23.10
N SER A 30 -25.39 23.27 22.89
CA SER A 30 -24.31 22.76 23.72
C SER A 30 -23.06 23.60 23.44
N ASP A 31 -23.03 24.80 24.03
CA ASP A 31 -21.90 25.72 24.06
C ASP A 31 -20.75 25.20 24.94
N LEU A 32 -20.11 24.10 24.52
CA LEU A 32 -18.87 23.60 25.10
C LEU A 32 -17.89 23.21 23.98
N GLU A 33 -16.88 24.06 23.80
CA GLU A 33 -15.60 23.79 23.12
C GLU A 33 -15.62 23.39 21.63
N MET A 34 -16.40 24.08 20.78
CA MET A 34 -16.35 23.84 19.32
C MET A 34 -15.29 24.66 18.54
N ALA A 35 -14.55 25.57 19.17
CA ALA A 35 -13.63 26.46 18.45
C ALA A 35 -12.26 25.84 18.07
N ASN A 36 -11.82 24.77 18.75
CA ASN A 36 -10.56 24.08 18.44
C ASN A 36 -10.72 22.82 17.54
N ASN A 37 -11.93 22.27 17.43
CA ASN A 37 -12.16 21.02 16.69
C ASN A 37 -12.18 21.20 15.16
N THR A 38 -12.52 22.37 14.63
CA THR A 38 -12.57 22.63 13.18
C THR A 38 -11.18 22.65 12.54
N THR A 39 -10.19 23.23 13.22
CA THR A 39 -8.80 23.29 12.73
C THR A 39 -8.13 21.92 12.80
N ASP A 40 -8.34 21.17 13.88
CA ASP A 40 -7.79 19.81 14.03
C ASP A 40 -8.45 18.79 13.08
N SER A 41 -9.75 18.90 12.83
CA SER A 41 -10.45 18.06 11.85
C SER A 41 -10.04 18.37 10.41
N SER A 42 -9.84 19.65 10.07
CA SER A 42 -9.28 20.07 8.78
C SER A 42 -7.85 19.55 8.57
N ASN A 43 -6.98 19.70 9.58
CA ASN A 43 -5.58 19.21 9.55
C ASN A 43 -5.47 17.68 9.48
N LEU A 44 -6.42 16.95 10.08
CA LEU A 44 -6.50 15.50 9.94
C LEU A 44 -7.00 15.11 8.54
N SER A 45 -7.98 15.83 7.99
CA SER A 45 -8.52 15.54 6.66
C SER A 45 -7.48 15.68 5.54
N SER A 46 -6.66 16.74 5.58
CA SER A 46 -5.57 16.96 4.62
C SER A 46 -4.49 15.89 4.73
N PHE A 47 -4.13 15.47 5.94
CA PHE A 47 -3.20 14.36 6.16
C PHE A 47 -3.70 13.04 5.59
N LEU A 48 -4.99 12.74 5.75
CA LEU A 48 -5.57 11.50 5.22
C LEU A 48 -5.63 11.51 3.69
N GLU A 49 -5.87 12.67 3.09
CA GLU A 49 -5.79 12.83 1.64
C GLU A 49 -4.38 12.57 1.13
N GLU A 50 -3.36 13.12 1.79
CA GLU A 50 -1.96 12.86 1.46
C GLU A 50 -1.59 11.37 1.67
N ALA A 51 -2.08 10.77 2.76
CA ALA A 51 -1.88 9.34 3.02
C ALA A 51 -2.50 8.44 1.94
N GLU A 52 -3.70 8.78 1.44
CA GLU A 52 -4.35 8.04 0.37
C GLU A 52 -3.63 8.24 -0.97
N ARG A 53 -3.11 9.46 -1.22
CA ARG A 53 -2.27 9.75 -2.37
C ARG A 53 -1.00 8.89 -2.37
N VAL A 54 -0.28 8.83 -1.24
CA VAL A 54 0.91 7.97 -1.07
C VAL A 54 0.55 6.50 -1.32
N LYS A 55 -0.56 6.03 -0.76
CA LYS A 55 -1.03 4.65 -0.97
C LYS A 55 -1.29 4.36 -2.44
N SER A 56 -1.94 5.28 -3.16
CA SER A 56 -2.16 5.16 -4.61
C SER A 56 -0.84 5.11 -5.38
N GLU A 57 0.13 5.98 -5.04
CA GLU A 57 1.46 5.95 -5.65
C GLU A 57 2.19 4.62 -5.39
N ILE A 58 2.07 4.03 -4.19
CA ILE A 58 2.64 2.73 -3.87
C ILE A 58 1.99 1.63 -4.74
N SER A 59 0.67 1.64 -4.90
CA SER A 59 -0.01 0.68 -5.79
C SER A 59 0.46 0.80 -7.23
N LEU A 60 0.74 2.01 -7.73
CA LEU A 60 1.30 2.22 -9.06
C LEU A 60 2.73 1.65 -9.21
N ILE A 61 3.54 1.65 -8.14
CA ILE A 61 4.85 0.98 -8.15
C ILE A 61 4.67 -0.53 -8.27
N THR A 62 3.72 -1.13 -7.54
CA THR A 62 3.40 -2.56 -7.68
C THR A 62 2.97 -2.91 -9.10
N GLU A 63 2.19 -2.06 -9.75
CA GLU A 63 1.81 -2.25 -11.15
C GLU A 63 3.03 -2.14 -12.09
N THR A 64 3.89 -1.16 -11.85
CA THR A 64 5.17 -0.96 -12.57
C THR A 64 6.04 -2.22 -12.50
N LEU A 65 6.15 -2.83 -11.31
CA LEU A 65 6.85 -4.10 -11.10
C LEU A 65 6.27 -5.25 -11.93
N SER A 66 4.95 -5.36 -11.97
CA SER A 66 4.26 -6.36 -12.79
C SER A 66 4.57 -6.16 -14.28
N ARG A 67 4.57 -4.91 -14.77
CA ARG A 67 4.92 -4.61 -16.17
C ARG A 67 6.38 -4.94 -16.49
N ILE A 68 7.32 -4.61 -15.60
CA ILE A 68 8.73 -4.98 -15.77
C ILE A 68 8.88 -6.50 -15.88
N SER A 69 8.23 -7.25 -14.98
CA SER A 69 8.27 -8.72 -15.01
C SER A 69 7.73 -9.26 -16.33
N GLN A 70 6.58 -8.74 -16.78
CA GLN A 70 5.97 -9.15 -18.04
C GLN A 70 6.89 -8.87 -19.24
N TYR A 71 7.45 -7.66 -19.35
CA TYR A 71 8.34 -7.32 -20.45
C TYR A 71 9.63 -8.14 -20.43
N ASN A 72 10.14 -8.48 -19.24
CA ASN A 72 11.28 -9.37 -19.10
C ASN A 72 10.96 -10.79 -19.63
N ASP A 73 9.79 -11.33 -19.29
CA ASP A 73 9.35 -12.64 -19.78
C ASP A 73 9.10 -12.63 -21.30
N GLU A 74 8.49 -11.58 -21.83
CA GLU A 74 8.34 -11.38 -23.28
C GLU A 74 9.71 -11.31 -23.96
N SER A 75 10.70 -10.65 -23.34
CA SER A 75 12.05 -10.53 -23.90
C SER A 75 12.80 -11.87 -23.96
N LYS A 76 12.43 -12.87 -23.16
CA LYS A 76 13.02 -14.22 -23.25
C LYS A 76 12.60 -14.96 -24.51
N SER A 77 11.34 -14.76 -24.93
CA SER A 77 10.75 -15.46 -26.09
C SER A 77 10.92 -14.69 -27.41
N ALA A 78 11.36 -13.44 -27.35
CA ALA A 78 11.62 -12.63 -28.53
C ALA A 78 12.87 -13.12 -29.30
N HIS A 79 12.71 -13.39 -30.60
CA HIS A 79 13.79 -13.83 -31.50
C HIS A 79 14.27 -12.76 -32.49
N LYS A 80 13.67 -11.56 -32.45
CA LYS A 80 14.04 -10.42 -33.31
C LYS A 80 14.77 -9.37 -32.47
N SER A 81 15.96 -8.95 -32.92
CA SER A 81 16.78 -7.93 -32.24
C SER A 81 15.98 -6.63 -31.96
N ASP A 82 15.17 -6.16 -32.91
CA ASP A 82 14.35 -4.96 -32.74
C ASP A 82 13.27 -5.10 -31.65
N SER A 83 12.67 -6.29 -31.53
CA SER A 83 11.66 -6.56 -30.50
C SER A 83 12.28 -6.63 -29.11
N VAL A 84 13.47 -7.24 -28.98
CA VAL A 84 14.24 -7.26 -27.74
C VAL A 84 14.64 -5.84 -27.32
N LYS A 85 15.13 -5.03 -28.26
CA LYS A 85 15.47 -3.61 -28.02
C LYS A 85 14.27 -2.78 -27.58
N SER A 86 13.10 -3.00 -28.19
CA SER A 86 11.86 -2.31 -27.80
C SER A 86 11.41 -2.67 -26.39
N LEU A 87 11.41 -3.97 -26.05
CA LEU A 87 11.05 -4.46 -24.70
C LEU A 87 12.02 -3.94 -23.65
N ARG A 88 13.32 -3.89 -23.97
CA ARG A 88 14.33 -3.26 -23.12
C ARG A 88 13.99 -1.80 -22.81
N ASN A 89 13.74 -1.00 -23.85
CA ASN A 89 13.43 0.41 -23.64
C ASN A 89 12.16 0.60 -22.78
N LYS A 90 11.17 -0.29 -22.91
CA LYS A 90 9.99 -0.29 -22.02
C LYS A 90 10.38 -0.60 -20.58
N ILE A 91 11.20 -1.63 -20.34
CA ILE A 91 11.70 -1.97 -19.00
C ILE A 91 12.45 -0.79 -18.37
N SER A 92 13.41 -0.19 -19.10
CA SER A 92 14.18 0.97 -18.60
C SER A 92 13.27 2.14 -18.23
N ASN A 93 12.27 2.44 -19.07
CA ASN A 93 11.29 3.51 -18.80
C ASN A 93 10.44 3.23 -17.55
N GLU A 94 9.98 1.99 -17.37
CA GLU A 94 9.20 1.59 -16.19
C GLU A 94 10.05 1.67 -14.91
N ILE A 95 11.32 1.24 -14.96
CA ILE A 95 12.21 1.35 -13.81
C ILE A 95 12.43 2.82 -13.42
N VAL A 96 12.69 3.70 -14.39
CA VAL A 96 12.85 5.14 -14.14
C VAL A 96 11.57 5.75 -13.56
N SER A 97 10.42 5.36 -14.08
CA SER A 97 9.10 5.77 -13.55
C SER A 97 8.90 5.32 -12.10
N GLY A 98 9.17 4.04 -11.81
CA GLY A 98 9.10 3.46 -10.47
C GLY A 98 10.03 4.16 -9.48
N LEU A 99 11.26 4.47 -9.90
CA LEU A 99 12.24 5.19 -9.09
C LEU A 99 11.79 6.61 -8.76
N ARG A 100 11.26 7.36 -9.74
CA ARG A 100 10.71 8.70 -9.49
C ARG A 100 9.56 8.67 -8.49
N LYS A 101 8.66 7.69 -8.59
CA LYS A 101 7.56 7.49 -7.63
C LYS A 101 8.09 7.13 -6.24
N ALA A 102 9.07 6.24 -6.15
CA ALA A 102 9.68 5.88 -4.86
C ALA A 102 10.33 7.09 -4.17
N LYS A 103 11.04 7.94 -4.94
CA LYS A 103 11.63 9.20 -4.44
C LYS A 103 10.55 10.20 -3.99
N SER A 104 9.45 10.33 -4.75
CA SER A 104 8.28 11.14 -4.38
C SER A 104 7.66 10.68 -3.06
N ILE A 105 7.34 9.40 -2.94
CA ILE A 105 6.76 8.82 -1.73
C ILE A 105 7.69 9.01 -0.53
N LYS A 106 9.01 8.79 -0.70
CA LYS A 106 10.00 9.04 0.37
C LYS A 106 9.90 10.47 0.89
N ALA A 107 9.91 11.46 -0.01
CA ALA A 107 9.84 12.87 0.36
C ALA A 107 8.52 13.20 1.10
N THR A 108 7.39 12.70 0.59
CA THR A 108 6.09 12.87 1.28
C THR A 108 6.08 12.23 2.66
N LEU A 109 6.64 11.02 2.82
CA LEU A 109 6.72 10.36 4.13
C LEU A 109 7.60 11.14 5.11
N GLU A 110 8.72 11.72 4.66
CA GLU A 110 9.57 12.60 5.48
C GLU A 110 8.83 13.87 5.92
N GLU A 111 7.99 14.43 5.05
CA GLU A 111 7.14 15.58 5.35
C GLU A 111 6.04 15.22 6.35
N MET A 112 5.35 14.09 6.16
CA MET A 112 4.38 13.55 7.12
C MET A 112 5.03 13.34 8.49
N ASP A 113 6.25 12.80 8.54
CA ASP A 113 7.01 12.63 9.79
C ASP A 113 7.37 13.97 10.44
N ARG A 114 7.75 14.97 9.65
CA ARG A 114 8.03 16.32 10.15
C ARG A 114 6.78 16.96 10.73
N ALA A 115 5.66 16.92 10.02
CA ALA A 115 4.37 17.42 10.50
C ALA A 115 3.92 16.70 11.78
N ASN A 116 4.11 15.38 11.85
CA ASN A 116 3.81 14.61 13.06
C ASN A 116 4.71 15.05 14.24
N ARG A 117 6.01 15.30 14.02
CA ARG A 117 6.91 15.81 15.07
C ARG A 117 6.54 17.20 15.57
N GLU A 118 6.01 18.08 14.72
CA GLU A 118 5.55 19.41 15.12
C GLU A 118 4.31 19.32 16.05
N ILE A 119 3.38 18.42 15.74
CA ILE A 119 2.20 18.13 16.58
C ILE A 119 2.59 17.48 17.92
N ARG A 120 3.74 16.78 17.97
CA ARG A 120 4.26 16.09 19.17
C ARG A 120 4.48 17.02 20.37
N ARG A 121 4.66 18.33 20.15
CA ARG A 121 4.79 19.33 21.22
C ARG A 121 3.49 19.56 22.02
N LEU A 122 2.34 19.07 21.54
CA LEU A 122 1.02 19.23 22.16
C LEU A 122 0.47 17.94 22.83
N SER A 123 1.24 16.84 22.83
CA SER A 123 1.01 15.61 23.60
C SER A 123 -0.23 14.75 23.26
N GLY A 124 -0.01 13.43 23.08
CA GLY A 124 -0.94 12.36 23.48
C GLY A 124 -2.28 12.17 22.75
N THR A 125 -2.68 13.06 21.85
CA THR A 125 -4.02 12.99 21.26
C THR A 125 -4.21 11.73 20.41
N PRO A 126 -5.42 11.12 20.41
CA PRO A 126 -5.75 10.00 19.51
C PRO A 126 -5.42 10.30 18.05
N VAL A 127 -5.58 11.56 17.63
CA VAL A 127 -5.23 12.06 16.30
C VAL A 127 -3.74 11.88 15.99
N TYR A 128 -2.84 12.29 16.89
CA TYR A 128 -1.40 12.09 16.71
C TYR A 128 -1.05 10.60 16.56
N ARG A 129 -1.62 9.74 17.42
CA ARG A 129 -1.39 8.28 17.36
C ARG A 129 -1.87 7.68 16.04
N SER A 130 -3.07 8.07 15.58
CA SER A 130 -3.59 7.64 14.28
C SER A 130 -2.70 8.08 13.13
N ARG A 131 -2.21 9.33 13.13
CA ARG A 131 -1.32 9.83 12.08
C ARG A 131 0.00 9.05 12.04
N VAL A 132 0.64 8.85 13.18
CA VAL A 132 1.89 8.07 13.27
C VAL A 132 1.68 6.63 12.80
N ALA A 133 0.58 5.98 13.22
CA ALA A 133 0.26 4.62 12.78
C ALA A 133 0.04 4.53 11.26
N VAL A 134 -0.66 5.50 10.67
CA VAL A 134 -0.86 5.56 9.21
C VAL A 134 0.46 5.75 8.48
N THR A 135 1.28 6.74 8.88
CA THR A 135 2.60 7.00 8.28
C THR A 135 3.50 5.75 8.35
N ASN A 136 3.49 5.05 9.48
CA ASN A 136 4.25 3.81 9.67
C ASN A 136 3.74 2.67 8.78
N GLY A 137 2.42 2.50 8.68
CA GLY A 137 1.81 1.53 7.78
C GLY A 137 2.22 1.75 6.32
N LEU A 138 2.22 3.01 5.87
CA LEU A 138 2.68 3.38 4.52
C LEU A 138 4.17 3.11 4.33
N ARG A 139 5.01 3.42 5.32
CA ARG A 139 6.46 3.13 5.28
C ARG A 139 6.73 1.63 5.18
N LYS A 140 6.04 0.82 5.99
CA LYS A 140 6.12 -0.64 5.93
C LYS A 140 5.70 -1.14 4.55
N LYS A 141 4.60 -0.60 3.99
CA LYS A 141 4.14 -1.01 2.68
C LYS A 141 5.11 -0.65 1.56
N LEU A 142 5.70 0.54 1.60
CA LEU A 142 6.76 0.92 0.67
C LEU A 142 7.96 -0.03 0.80
N LYS A 143 8.39 -0.36 2.03
CA LYS A 143 9.47 -1.34 2.26
C LYS A 143 9.16 -2.70 1.62
N GLU A 144 7.95 -3.22 1.76
CA GLU A 144 7.51 -4.47 1.12
C GLU A 144 7.67 -4.40 -0.41
N VAL A 145 7.14 -3.35 -1.04
CA VAL A 145 7.22 -3.18 -2.50
C VAL A 145 8.67 -3.03 -2.97
N MET A 146 9.53 -2.38 -2.18
CA MET A 146 10.96 -2.28 -2.49
C MET A 146 11.67 -3.65 -2.39
N MET A 147 11.31 -4.50 -1.44
CA MET A 147 11.84 -5.87 -1.36
C MET A 147 11.39 -6.71 -2.56
N GLU A 148 10.14 -6.54 -3.03
CA GLU A 148 9.66 -7.18 -4.26
C GLU A 148 10.49 -6.73 -5.48
N PHE A 149 10.82 -5.43 -5.56
CA PHE A 149 11.70 -4.88 -6.60
C PHE A 149 13.10 -5.51 -6.58
N GLN A 150 13.71 -5.62 -5.39
CA GLN A 150 15.01 -6.27 -5.22
C GLN A 150 14.97 -7.75 -5.63
N GLY A 151 13.89 -8.46 -5.29
CA GLY A 151 13.69 -9.84 -5.72
C GLY A 151 13.56 -9.96 -7.24
N LEU A 152 12.85 -9.04 -7.89
CA LEU A 152 12.75 -8.98 -9.35
C LEU A 152 14.11 -8.73 -10.01
N ARG A 153 14.90 -7.77 -9.48
CA ARG A 153 16.30 -7.54 -9.91
C ARG A 153 17.11 -8.82 -9.91
N GLN A 154 17.11 -9.52 -8.77
CA GLN A 154 17.98 -10.68 -8.60
C GLN A 154 17.61 -11.78 -9.59
N ARG A 155 16.31 -11.98 -9.84
CA ARG A 155 15.83 -12.89 -10.88
C ARG A 155 16.29 -12.46 -12.27
N MET A 156 16.10 -11.21 -12.66
CA MET A 156 16.52 -10.71 -13.97
C MET A 156 18.03 -10.85 -14.19
N MET A 157 18.85 -10.57 -13.18
CA MET A 157 20.30 -10.72 -13.28
C MET A 157 20.71 -12.20 -13.38
N SER A 158 20.06 -13.09 -12.62
CA SER A 158 20.31 -14.53 -12.71
C SER A 158 19.95 -15.08 -14.10
N GLU A 159 18.83 -14.64 -14.66
CA GLU A 159 18.38 -15.05 -16.00
C GLU A 159 19.31 -14.50 -17.11
N TYR A 160 19.85 -13.30 -16.90
CA TYR A 160 20.87 -12.74 -17.78
C TYR A 160 22.14 -13.58 -17.78
N LYS A 161 22.67 -13.94 -16.60
CA LYS A 161 23.82 -14.84 -16.46
C LYS A 161 23.60 -16.18 -17.18
N GLU A 162 22.44 -16.81 -16.98
CA GLU A 162 22.10 -18.07 -17.66
C GLU A 162 22.07 -17.92 -19.19
N THR A 163 21.53 -16.80 -19.68
CA THR A 163 21.49 -16.51 -21.12
C THR A 163 22.90 -16.37 -21.69
N VAL A 164 23.79 -15.66 -20.99
CA VAL A 164 25.20 -15.50 -21.37
C VAL A 164 25.90 -16.85 -21.39
N GLU A 165 25.74 -17.69 -20.36
CA GLU A 165 26.33 -19.04 -20.31
C GLU A 165 25.90 -19.90 -21.52
N ARG A 166 24.59 -19.93 -21.80
CA ARG A 166 24.05 -20.72 -22.92
C ARG A 166 24.57 -20.23 -24.28
N ARG A 167 24.69 -18.91 -24.47
CA ARG A 167 25.21 -18.33 -25.71
C ARG A 167 26.70 -18.56 -25.86
N TYR A 168 27.46 -18.43 -24.77
CA TYR A 168 28.89 -18.77 -24.74
C TYR A 168 29.09 -20.22 -25.20
N PHE A 169 28.40 -21.18 -24.57
CA PHE A 169 28.50 -22.59 -24.93
C PHE A 169 28.09 -22.87 -26.38
N THR A 170 27.09 -22.17 -26.92
CA THR A 170 26.67 -22.32 -28.31
C THR A 170 27.75 -21.89 -29.31
N VAL A 171 28.59 -20.93 -28.92
CA VAL A 171 29.64 -20.36 -29.76
C VAL A 171 30.97 -21.10 -29.62
N THR A 172 31.37 -21.44 -28.39
CA THR A 172 32.68 -22.02 -28.08
C THR A 172 32.66 -23.54 -27.92
N GLY A 173 31.49 -24.13 -27.65
CA GLY A 173 31.35 -25.54 -27.30
C GLY A 173 31.81 -25.89 -25.87
N GLU A 174 32.30 -24.91 -25.11
CA GLU A 174 32.81 -25.08 -23.75
C GLU A 174 31.93 -24.34 -22.73
N ARG A 175 31.83 -24.87 -21.51
CA ARG A 175 31.14 -24.16 -20.43
C ARG A 175 32.09 -23.13 -19.82
N PRO A 176 31.70 -21.84 -19.74
CA PRO A 176 32.50 -20.84 -19.06
C PRO A 176 32.48 -21.11 -17.55
N ASP A 177 33.57 -20.74 -16.87
CA ASP A 177 33.59 -20.67 -15.41
C ASP A 177 32.83 -19.42 -14.93
N GLU A 178 32.48 -19.40 -13.63
CA GLU A 178 31.72 -18.27 -13.06
C GLU A 178 32.51 -16.95 -13.16
N GLU A 179 33.84 -16.99 -13.04
CA GLU A 179 34.70 -15.81 -13.18
C GLU A 179 34.63 -15.22 -14.60
N MET A 180 34.62 -16.05 -15.65
CA MET A 180 34.44 -15.58 -17.03
C MET A 180 33.02 -15.05 -17.25
N ILE A 181 31.99 -15.70 -16.71
CA ILE A 181 30.61 -15.20 -16.80
C ILE A 181 30.53 -13.81 -16.18
N GLU A 182 31.07 -13.63 -14.98
CA GLU A 182 31.07 -12.36 -14.28
C GLU A 182 31.87 -11.29 -15.04
N LYS A 183 32.98 -11.67 -15.67
CA LYS A 183 33.76 -10.78 -16.53
C LYS A 183 32.99 -10.32 -17.77
N ILE A 184 32.33 -11.24 -18.49
CA ILE A 184 31.46 -10.93 -19.64
C ILE A 184 30.29 -10.04 -19.22
N VAL A 185 29.71 -10.33 -18.05
CA VAL A 185 28.62 -9.55 -17.45
C VAL A 185 29.10 -8.18 -16.94
N SER A 186 30.41 -7.95 -16.79
CA SER A 186 31.00 -6.69 -16.31
C SER A 186 31.56 -5.82 -17.45
N ASP A 187 32.15 -6.41 -18.49
CA ASP A 187 32.79 -5.70 -19.61
C ASP A 187 31.98 -5.69 -20.92
N GLY A 188 30.88 -6.45 -21.00
CA GLY A 188 30.04 -6.55 -22.20
C GLY A 188 30.42 -7.69 -23.14
N GLY A 189 31.46 -8.46 -22.82
CA GLY A 189 31.91 -9.59 -23.63
C GLY A 189 32.84 -9.18 -24.78
N GLU A 190 33.54 -8.05 -24.66
CA GLU A 190 34.48 -7.57 -25.68
C GLU A 190 35.68 -8.53 -25.85
N GLU A 191 36.23 -9.03 -24.74
CA GLU A 191 37.30 -10.04 -24.74
C GLU A 191 36.78 -11.41 -25.24
N PHE A 192 35.55 -11.76 -24.89
CA PHE A 192 34.87 -12.96 -25.39
C PHE A 192 34.70 -12.90 -26.91
N LEU A 193 34.25 -11.77 -27.46
CA LEU A 193 34.14 -11.54 -28.90
C LEU A 193 35.47 -11.74 -29.61
N ALA A 194 36.55 -11.17 -29.06
CA ALA A 194 37.88 -11.26 -29.66
C ALA A 194 38.34 -12.72 -29.77
N ARG A 195 38.18 -13.52 -28.71
CA ARG A 195 38.52 -14.95 -28.71
C ARG A 195 37.63 -15.78 -29.63
N ALA A 196 36.32 -15.60 -29.51
CA ALA A 196 35.36 -16.38 -30.30
C ALA A 196 35.52 -16.12 -31.82
N VAL A 197 35.81 -14.89 -32.22
CA VAL A 197 36.07 -14.55 -33.63
C VAL A 197 37.36 -15.19 -34.14
N GLN A 198 38.39 -15.27 -33.29
CA GLN A 198 39.68 -15.86 -33.64
C GLN A 198 39.59 -17.38 -33.82
N GLU A 199 38.80 -18.07 -33.00
CA GLU A 199 38.71 -19.53 -33.01
C GLU A 199 37.62 -20.09 -33.94
N HIS A 200 36.45 -19.43 -34.03
CA HIS A 200 35.24 -20.00 -34.65
C HIS A 200 34.77 -19.25 -35.91
N GLY A 201 35.44 -18.15 -36.28
CA GLY A 201 35.14 -17.36 -37.48
C GLY A 201 34.01 -16.33 -37.29
N ARG A 202 34.01 -15.28 -38.12
CA ARG A 202 33.23 -14.04 -37.87
C ARG A 202 31.70 -14.18 -37.93
N GLY A 203 31.16 -15.10 -38.74
CA GLY A 203 29.74 -15.08 -39.16
C GLY A 203 28.71 -15.30 -38.04
N LYS A 204 28.75 -16.46 -37.37
CA LYS A 204 27.81 -16.81 -36.27
C LYS A 204 28.16 -16.15 -34.94
N VAL A 205 29.43 -15.81 -34.76
CA VAL A 205 29.96 -15.21 -33.55
C VAL A 205 29.51 -13.76 -33.40
N LEU A 206 29.51 -12.98 -34.48
CA LEU A 206 29.12 -11.57 -34.43
C LEU A 206 27.66 -11.39 -33.99
N GLU A 207 26.74 -12.18 -34.54
CA GLU A 207 25.32 -12.08 -34.20
C GLU A 207 25.08 -12.40 -32.71
N THR A 208 25.73 -13.47 -32.22
CA THR A 208 25.61 -13.88 -30.83
C THR A 208 26.20 -12.84 -29.87
N VAL A 209 27.34 -12.25 -30.23
CA VAL A 209 27.96 -11.21 -29.41
C VAL A 209 27.14 -9.93 -29.41
N VAL A 210 26.63 -9.50 -30.57
CA VAL A 210 25.76 -8.31 -30.62
C VAL A 210 24.54 -8.52 -29.74
N GLU A 211 23.95 -9.73 -29.73
CA GLU A 211 22.86 -10.06 -28.81
C GLU A 211 23.31 -10.00 -27.33
N ILE A 212 24.50 -10.53 -26.99
CA ILE A 212 25.06 -10.48 -25.63
C ILE A 212 25.29 -9.03 -25.20
N GLN A 213 25.92 -8.20 -26.04
CA GLN A 213 26.20 -6.80 -25.75
C GLN A 213 24.91 -5.99 -25.60
N ASP A 214 23.93 -6.20 -26.49
CA ASP A 214 22.62 -5.52 -26.41
C ASP A 214 21.88 -5.87 -25.10
N ARG A 215 22.04 -7.11 -24.60
CA ARG A 215 21.50 -7.56 -23.31
C ARG A 215 22.35 -7.10 -22.11
N TYR A 216 23.67 -6.99 -22.26
CA TYR A 216 24.56 -6.42 -21.25
C TYR A 216 24.20 -4.95 -20.97
N ASP A 217 24.07 -4.14 -22.03
CA ASP A 217 23.71 -2.73 -21.89
C ASP A 217 22.34 -2.58 -21.19
N ALA A 218 21.41 -3.50 -21.49
CA ALA A 218 20.12 -3.59 -20.79
C ALA A 218 20.31 -3.88 -19.29
N ALA A 219 21.02 -4.96 -18.96
CA ALA A 219 21.26 -5.38 -17.59
C ALA A 219 21.98 -4.30 -16.77
N LYS A 220 22.92 -3.59 -17.39
CA LYS A 220 23.68 -2.48 -16.78
C LYS A 220 22.83 -1.25 -16.50
N GLU A 221 21.96 -0.85 -17.43
CA GLU A 221 21.04 0.27 -17.22
C GLU A 221 20.02 -0.05 -16.11
N ILE A 222 19.51 -1.27 -16.11
CA ILE A 222 18.66 -1.84 -15.06
C ILE A 222 19.40 -1.77 -13.72
N GLU A 223 20.63 -2.29 -13.66
CA GLU A 223 21.46 -2.30 -12.45
C GLU A 223 21.71 -0.89 -11.90
N LYS A 224 22.08 0.08 -12.74
CA LYS A 224 22.30 1.46 -12.30
C LYS A 224 21.04 2.05 -11.66
N SER A 225 19.91 1.89 -12.33
CA SER A 225 18.63 2.42 -11.86
C SER A 225 18.16 1.72 -10.58
N LEU A 226 18.54 0.45 -10.41
CA LEU A 226 18.31 -0.35 -9.22
C LEU A 226 19.22 0.02 -8.04
N LEU A 227 20.47 0.40 -8.29
CA LEU A 227 21.36 0.91 -7.25
C LEU A 227 20.82 2.24 -6.67
N GLU A 228 20.28 3.11 -7.51
CA GLU A 228 19.59 4.31 -7.03
C GLU A 228 18.35 3.98 -6.19
N LEU A 229 17.59 2.96 -6.58
CA LEU A 229 16.44 2.49 -5.79
C LEU A 229 16.89 1.87 -4.45
N HIS A 230 18.00 1.16 -4.45
CA HIS A 230 18.60 0.60 -3.24
C HIS A 230 19.03 1.69 -2.26
N GLN A 231 19.53 2.83 -2.74
CA GLN A 231 19.82 3.98 -1.89
C GLN A 231 18.55 4.52 -1.20
N VAL A 232 17.45 4.66 -1.95
CA VAL A 232 16.14 5.04 -1.38
C VAL A 232 15.71 4.06 -0.28
N PHE A 233 15.99 2.76 -0.47
CA PHE A 233 15.71 1.73 0.53
C PHE A 233 16.57 1.85 1.79
N LEU A 234 17.87 2.08 1.66
CA LEU A 234 18.77 2.27 2.80
C LEU A 234 18.35 3.49 3.62
N ASP A 235 18.05 4.60 2.95
CA ASP A 235 17.56 5.81 3.60
C ASP A 235 16.23 5.55 4.35
N MET A 236 15.35 4.73 3.77
CA MET A 236 14.11 4.30 4.40
C MET A 236 14.32 3.39 5.62
N ALA A 237 15.32 2.50 5.60
CA ALA A 237 15.65 1.65 6.72
C ALA A 237 16.08 2.48 7.95
N VAL A 238 16.86 3.54 7.72
CA VAL A 238 17.25 4.50 8.78
C VAL A 238 16.02 5.22 9.36
N MET A 239 15.05 5.62 8.53
CA MET A 239 13.81 6.23 9.00
C MET A 239 12.94 5.29 9.86
N VAL A 240 12.95 3.98 9.58
CA VAL A 240 12.23 2.97 10.37
C VAL A 240 12.91 2.75 11.72
N GLU A 241 14.23 2.59 11.74
CA GLU A 241 14.98 2.28 12.96
C GLU A 241 14.90 3.43 13.98
N ALA A 242 14.93 4.68 13.50
CA ALA A 242 14.74 5.87 14.33
C ALA A 242 13.35 5.97 15.01
N GLN A 243 12.35 5.19 14.60
CA GLN A 243 10.98 5.22 15.14
C GLN A 243 10.58 3.95 15.92
N GLY A 244 11.41 2.91 15.96
CA GLY A 244 11.06 1.58 16.47
C GLY A 244 10.64 1.54 17.95
N GLU A 245 11.24 2.36 18.81
CA GLU A 245 10.97 2.34 20.26
C GLU A 245 9.60 2.95 20.64
N GLN A 246 9.03 3.82 19.79
CA GLN A 246 7.69 4.39 20.01
C GLN A 246 6.55 3.60 19.37
N MET A 247 6.87 2.57 18.57
CA MET A 247 5.90 1.93 17.70
C MET A 247 5.04 0.92 18.45
N ASP A 248 5.62 0.13 19.34
CA ASP A 248 4.91 -0.91 20.12
C ASP A 248 3.79 -0.31 20.99
N GLU A 249 4.02 0.85 21.59
CA GLU A 249 3.04 1.54 22.43
C GLU A 249 1.90 2.13 21.58
N ILE A 250 2.21 2.69 20.42
CA ILE A 250 1.21 3.27 19.50
C ILE A 250 0.37 2.17 18.84
N GLU A 251 0.97 1.08 18.38
CA GLU A 251 0.23 -0.07 17.83
C GLU A 251 -0.74 -0.63 18.86
N HIS A 252 -0.30 -0.80 20.11
CA HIS A 252 -1.15 -1.24 21.20
C HIS A 252 -2.32 -0.26 21.45
N HIS A 253 -2.07 1.06 21.47
CA HIS A 253 -3.11 2.05 21.68
C HIS A 253 -4.08 2.20 20.50
N VAL A 254 -3.61 2.11 19.26
CA VAL A 254 -4.47 2.19 18.06
C VAL A 254 -5.30 0.93 17.90
N MET A 255 -4.73 -0.25 18.19
CA MET A 255 -5.48 -1.50 18.21
C MET A 255 -6.61 -1.42 19.26
N ASN A 256 -6.31 -0.95 20.46
CA ASN A 256 -7.32 -0.77 21.51
C ASN A 256 -8.40 0.24 21.10
N ALA A 257 -8.02 1.39 20.52
CA ALA A 257 -8.97 2.37 20.00
C ALA A 257 -9.88 1.80 18.90
N SER A 258 -9.33 1.02 17.97
CA SER A 258 -10.11 0.32 16.94
C SER A 258 -11.08 -0.69 17.54
N HIS A 259 -10.68 -1.40 18.59
CA HIS A 259 -11.57 -2.29 19.34
C HIS A 259 -12.72 -1.51 19.99
N TYR A 260 -12.43 -0.41 20.69
CA TYR A 260 -13.47 0.42 21.32
C TYR A 260 -14.47 1.01 20.33
N VAL A 261 -14.01 1.48 19.16
CA VAL A 261 -14.89 1.99 18.11
C VAL A 261 -15.81 0.90 17.55
N LYS A 262 -15.26 -0.29 17.31
CA LYS A 262 -16.02 -1.44 16.79
C LYS A 262 -17.05 -1.93 17.79
N ASP A 263 -16.68 -2.00 19.07
CA ASP A 263 -17.60 -2.36 20.15
C ASP A 263 -18.66 -1.27 20.35
N GLY A 264 -18.29 0.01 20.32
CA GLY A 264 -19.23 1.13 20.36
C GLY A 264 -20.23 1.12 19.20
N ALA A 265 -19.79 0.83 17.98
CA ALA A 265 -20.69 0.67 16.82
C ALA A 265 -21.67 -0.50 17.01
N LYS A 266 -21.22 -1.60 17.62
CA LYS A 266 -22.05 -2.75 17.96
C LYS A 266 -23.08 -2.40 19.04
N GLU A 267 -22.67 -1.67 20.08
CA GLU A 267 -23.57 -1.20 21.14
C GLU A 267 -24.61 -0.21 20.61
N LEU A 268 -24.24 0.73 19.74
CA LEU A 268 -25.19 1.64 19.08
C LEU A 268 -26.21 0.89 18.22
N ASN A 269 -25.78 -0.15 17.50
CA ASN A 269 -26.68 -0.98 16.71
C ASN A 269 -27.65 -1.78 17.61
N THR A 270 -27.16 -2.30 18.74
CA THR A 270 -27.97 -2.96 19.76
C THR A 270 -28.96 -1.99 20.40
N ALA A 271 -28.54 -0.78 20.77
CA ALA A 271 -29.40 0.28 21.31
C ALA A 271 -30.50 0.68 20.31
N LYS A 272 -30.16 0.82 19.02
CA LYS A 272 -31.14 1.09 17.95
C LYS A 272 -32.17 -0.02 17.81
N LYS A 273 -31.75 -1.28 17.96
CA LYS A 273 -32.64 -2.46 17.95
C LYS A 273 -33.58 -2.44 19.16
N HIS A 274 -33.08 -2.12 20.36
CA HIS A 274 -33.89 -1.97 21.57
C HIS A 274 -34.89 -0.80 21.47
N GLN A 275 -34.46 0.36 20.94
CA GLN A 275 -35.35 1.50 20.73
C GLN A 275 -36.48 1.17 19.74
N ARG A 276 -36.21 0.32 18.74
CA ARG A 276 -37.22 -0.12 17.76
C ARG A 276 -38.19 -1.14 18.35
N SER A 277 -37.75 -2.04 19.24
CA SER A 277 -38.64 -3.00 19.91
C SER A 277 -39.44 -2.35 21.03
N SER A 278 -38.84 -1.46 21.83
CA SER A 278 -39.49 -0.75 22.92
C SER A 278 -40.72 0.05 22.45
N ARG A 279 -40.64 0.70 21.29
CA ARG A 279 -41.79 1.39 20.67
C ARG A 279 -42.98 0.47 20.40
N LYS A 280 -42.74 -0.78 20.00
CA LYS A 280 -43.82 -1.77 19.78
C LYS A 280 -44.48 -2.18 21.11
N TRP A 281 -43.67 -2.42 22.13
CA TRP A 281 -44.15 -2.77 23.47
C TRP A 281 -44.89 -1.61 24.15
N MET A 282 -44.45 -0.37 23.93
CA MET A 282 -45.14 0.84 24.39
C MET A 282 -46.54 0.96 23.76
N CYS A 283 -46.67 0.76 22.45
CA CYS A 283 -47.98 0.76 21.79
C CYS A 283 -48.89 -0.37 22.32
N ILE A 284 -48.35 -1.57 22.51
CA ILE A 284 -49.12 -2.69 23.10
C ILE A 284 -49.59 -2.33 24.52
N GLY A 285 -48.72 -1.74 25.34
CA GLY A 285 -49.06 -1.28 26.69
C GLY A 285 -50.18 -0.24 26.70
N ILE A 286 -50.15 0.73 25.78
CA ILE A 286 -51.20 1.75 25.64
C ILE A 286 -52.53 1.12 25.21
N ILE A 287 -52.52 0.17 24.27
CA ILE A 287 -53.75 -0.53 23.82
C ILE A 287 -54.38 -1.32 24.98
N VAL A 288 -53.57 -2.06 25.75
CA VAL A 288 -54.04 -2.80 26.92
C VAL A 288 -54.63 -1.87 27.98
N LEU A 289 -53.99 -0.73 28.24
CA LEU A 289 -54.51 0.30 29.16
C LEU A 289 -55.89 0.80 28.72
N LEU A 290 -56.06 1.12 27.44
CA LEU A 290 -57.35 1.60 26.89
C LEU A 290 -58.45 0.53 27.00
N LEU A 291 -58.13 -0.74 26.78
CA LEU A 291 -59.09 -1.84 26.95
C LEU A 291 -59.53 -1.99 28.40
N ILE A 292 -58.61 -1.89 29.36
CA ILE A 292 -58.94 -1.93 30.80
C ILE A 292 -59.88 -0.78 31.15
N ILE A 293 -59.59 0.44 30.68
CA ILE A 293 -60.45 1.61 30.89
C ILE A 293 -61.85 1.35 30.32
N LEU A 294 -61.96 0.81 29.11
CA LEU A 294 -63.23 0.47 28.48
C LEU A 294 -64.03 -0.55 29.31
N VAL A 295 -63.38 -1.62 29.76
CA VAL A 295 -64.01 -2.68 30.57
C VAL A 295 -64.49 -2.17 31.92
N VAL A 296 -63.82 -1.19 32.53
CA VAL A 296 -64.25 -0.60 33.80
C VAL A 296 -65.37 0.42 33.58
N ILE A 297 -65.28 1.26 32.54
CA ILE A 297 -66.22 2.36 32.29
C ILE A 297 -67.59 1.87 31.78
N ILE A 298 -67.63 0.89 30.87
CA ILE A 298 -68.89 0.37 30.30
C ILE A 298 -69.89 -0.10 31.39
N PRO A 299 -69.52 -0.99 32.33
CA PRO A 299 -70.45 -1.47 33.35
C PRO A 299 -70.99 -0.35 34.24
N ILE A 300 -70.13 0.62 34.58
CA ILE A 300 -70.52 1.81 35.36
C ILE A 300 -71.56 2.63 34.60
N ILE A 301 -71.37 2.88 33.30
CA ILE A 301 -72.34 3.64 32.50
C ILE A 301 -73.65 2.86 32.34
N THR A 302 -73.59 1.56 32.09
CA THR A 302 -74.81 0.74 31.97
C THR A 302 -75.60 0.63 33.27
N SER A 303 -74.94 0.58 34.43
CA SER A 303 -75.63 0.54 35.72
C SER A 303 -76.32 1.86 36.06
N PHE A 304 -75.77 3.00 35.62
CA PHE A 304 -76.42 4.30 35.76
C PHE A 304 -77.56 4.54 34.77
N THR A 305 -77.56 3.86 33.62
CA THR A 305 -78.64 3.97 32.61
C THR A 305 -79.81 3.01 32.86
N SER A 306 -79.57 1.89 33.56
CA SER A 306 -80.61 0.91 33.90
C SER A 306 -81.27 1.14 35.27
N SER A 307 -81.02 2.28 35.92
CA SER A 307 -81.65 2.70 37.18
C SER A 307 -82.55 3.90 36.95
#